data_AF-A0A7S2N9J8-F1
#
_entry.id   AF-A0A7S2N9J8-F1
#
_cell.length_a   1.000
_cell.length_b   1.000
_cell.length_c   1.000
_cell.angle_alpha   90.00
_cell.angle_beta   90.00
_cell.angle_gamma   90.00
#
_symmetry.space_group_name_H-M   'P 1'
#
loop_
_entity.id
_entity.type
_entity.pdbx_description
1 polymer ?
#
loop_
_entity_poly.entity_id
_entity_poly.type
_entity_poly.pdbx_seq_one_letter_code
_entity_poly.pdbx_strand_id
1 'polypeptide(L)'
;FSFRGKGAGCSPCGRASFSARSAKAAPSMAADASRPVRVLCLHGTCSSGAVMKKQLSRMQPLLKGAAELIFIDGPLKAAEDNPMRAAQERFFKGMDFFDFARWVQDECAESVKWWADLAKKYPDAEDMASYMERHRDLHFKHSVNRQYEDLDEALEYLQEQLHKHRPIDGVLGFSQGANLASLLAAQAEAGHGENISFVVHICPARPGWVQ
;
A
#
# COMPACT_ATOMS: atom_id res chain seq x y z
N PHE A 1 0.62 -21.34 -2.43
CA PHE A 1 2.08 -21.29 -2.18
C PHE A 1 2.29 -21.47 -0.68
N SER A 2 3.29 -22.23 -0.22
CA SER A 2 3.56 -22.38 1.23
C SER A 2 5.05 -22.23 1.46
N PHE A 3 5.44 -21.18 2.18
CA PHE A 3 6.81 -20.97 2.60
C PHE A 3 7.03 -21.63 3.97
N ARG A 4 7.80 -22.71 4.01
CA ARG A 4 8.51 -23.15 5.22
C ARG A 4 10.00 -23.26 4.89
N GLY A 5 10.80 -22.36 5.44
CA GLY A 5 12.26 -22.40 5.36
C GLY A 5 12.87 -22.51 6.75
N LYS A 6 13.44 -23.67 7.07
CA LYS A 6 14.38 -23.87 8.18
C LYS A 6 15.70 -23.15 7.83
N GLY A 7 16.31 -22.49 8.81
CA GLY A 7 17.60 -21.82 8.63
C GLY A 7 18.79 -22.78 8.50
N ALA A 8 19.79 -22.37 7.70
CA ALA A 8 21.23 -22.46 7.99
C ALA A 8 22.05 -22.01 6.75
N GLY A 9 23.10 -21.21 6.97
CA GLY A 9 24.29 -21.17 6.12
C GLY A 9 24.35 -20.07 5.06
N CYS A 10 25.11 -19.01 5.35
CA CYS A 10 25.52 -18.01 4.38
C CYS A 10 26.56 -18.62 3.41
N SER A 11 26.33 -18.53 2.10
CA SER A 11 27.28 -18.86 1.04
C SER A 11 27.24 -17.75 -0.03
N PRO A 12 28.35 -17.46 -0.72
CA PRO A 12 28.47 -16.27 -1.56
C PRO A 12 27.55 -16.39 -2.79
N CYS A 13 26.72 -15.36 -3.02
CA CYS A 13 25.76 -15.37 -4.12
C CYS A 13 26.47 -15.35 -5.48
N GLY A 14 26.45 -16.48 -6.18
CA GLY A 14 26.72 -16.54 -7.61
C GLY A 14 25.63 -15.77 -8.37
N ARG A 15 26.01 -15.03 -9.41
CA ARG A 15 25.06 -14.41 -10.34
C ARG A 15 24.21 -15.51 -10.98
N ALA A 16 22.98 -15.68 -10.52
CA ALA A 16 21.98 -16.44 -11.24
C ALA A 16 21.58 -15.64 -12.48
N SER A 17 21.91 -16.15 -13.67
CA SER A 17 21.39 -15.65 -14.93
C SER A 17 19.90 -16.03 -15.01
N PHE A 18 19.02 -15.06 -14.81
CA PHE A 18 17.59 -15.25 -15.08
C PHE A 18 17.38 -15.25 -16.59
N SER A 19 17.01 -16.41 -17.15
CA SER A 19 16.42 -16.48 -18.48
C SER A 19 15.01 -15.91 -18.37
N ALA A 20 14.83 -14.68 -18.85
CA ALA A 20 13.52 -14.07 -19.01
C ALA A 20 12.71 -14.94 -19.99
N ARG A 21 11.75 -15.70 -19.47
CA ARG A 21 10.68 -16.21 -20.33
C ARG A 21 9.94 -14.99 -20.85
N SER A 22 9.78 -14.90 -22.16
CA SER A 22 9.03 -13.82 -22.79
C SER A 22 7.63 -13.81 -22.16
N ALA A 23 7.34 -12.79 -21.36
CA ALA A 23 5.99 -12.55 -20.88
C ALA A 23 5.10 -12.43 -22.10
N LYS A 24 4.07 -13.28 -22.18
CA LYS A 24 3.06 -13.17 -23.23
C LYS A 24 2.38 -11.83 -22.96
N ALA A 25 2.49 -10.87 -23.88
CA ALA A 25 1.90 -9.55 -23.70
C ALA A 25 0.45 -9.72 -23.23
N ALA A 26 0.15 -9.19 -22.04
CA ALA A 26 -1.21 -9.18 -21.53
C ALA A 26 -2.09 -8.55 -22.61
N PRO A 27 -3.27 -9.13 -22.93
CA PRO A 27 -4.16 -8.53 -23.91
C PRO A 27 -4.44 -7.09 -23.47
N SER A 28 -4.07 -6.14 -24.34
CA SER A 28 -4.36 -4.73 -24.15
C SER A 28 -5.87 -4.57 -24.05
N MET A 29 -6.36 -4.42 -22.81
CA MET A 29 -7.70 -3.92 -22.58
C MET A 29 -7.66 -2.44 -22.91
N ALA A 30 -7.90 -2.11 -24.19
CA ALA A 30 -8.16 -0.73 -24.58
C ALA A 30 -9.31 -0.22 -23.69
N ALA A 31 -9.03 0.83 -22.91
CA ALA A 31 -10.05 1.45 -22.09
C ALA A 31 -11.23 1.83 -23.01
N ASP A 32 -12.41 1.34 -22.69
CA ASP A 32 -13.63 1.72 -23.39
C ASP A 32 -13.87 3.21 -23.14
N ALA A 33 -13.48 4.04 -24.10
CA ALA A 33 -13.57 5.50 -24.02
C ALA A 33 -15.03 6.01 -23.92
N SER A 34 -16.02 5.11 -24.00
CA SER A 34 -17.44 5.46 -23.85
C SER A 34 -17.92 5.50 -22.39
N ARG A 35 -17.13 5.04 -21.42
CA ARG A 35 -17.46 5.08 -19.99
C ARG A 35 -16.37 5.75 -19.15
N PRO A 36 -16.70 6.27 -17.94
CA PRO A 36 -15.69 6.70 -16.99
C PRO A 36 -14.71 5.56 -16.66
N VAL A 37 -13.45 5.93 -16.44
CA VAL A 37 -12.40 5.02 -15.96
C VAL A 37 -12.74 4.58 -14.54
N ARG A 38 -12.77 3.27 -14.29
CA ARG A 38 -13.16 2.72 -12.99
C ARG A 38 -11.92 2.35 -12.20
N VAL A 39 -11.75 2.97 -11.04
CA VAL A 39 -10.53 2.89 -10.23
C VAL A 39 -10.87 2.34 -8.86
N LEU A 40 -10.29 1.19 -8.51
CA LEU A 40 -10.40 0.63 -7.16
C LEU A 40 -9.43 1.39 -6.23
N CYS A 41 -9.95 1.95 -5.14
CA CYS A 41 -9.22 2.79 -4.20
C CYS A 41 -8.88 2.00 -2.92
N LEU A 42 -7.58 1.85 -2.66
CA LEU A 42 -7.03 1.14 -1.51
C LEU A 42 -6.50 2.13 -0.47
N HIS A 43 -7.13 2.17 0.71
CA HIS A 43 -6.71 3.01 1.82
C HIS A 43 -5.37 2.55 2.45
N GLY A 44 -4.81 3.41 3.32
CA GLY A 44 -3.61 3.09 4.11
C GLY A 44 -3.93 2.36 5.41
N THR A 45 -2.91 2.01 6.18
CA THR A 45 -3.07 1.38 7.51
C THR A 45 -3.95 2.21 8.44
N CYS A 46 -4.74 1.54 9.27
CA CYS A 46 -5.66 2.11 10.25
C CYS A 46 -6.56 3.18 9.63
N SER A 47 -7.17 2.85 8.49
CA SER A 47 -8.01 3.77 7.72
C SER A 47 -9.22 3.05 7.17
N SER A 48 -9.98 3.65 6.26
CA SER A 48 -11.11 2.97 5.62
C SER A 48 -11.36 3.57 4.26
N GLY A 49 -12.14 2.89 3.43
CA GLY A 49 -12.64 3.43 2.18
C GLY A 49 -13.39 4.74 2.41
N ALA A 50 -14.17 4.83 3.49
CA ALA A 50 -14.87 6.06 3.88
C ALA A 50 -13.90 7.19 4.26
N VAL A 51 -12.85 6.90 5.04
CA VAL A 51 -11.81 7.88 5.40
C VAL A 51 -11.08 8.36 4.16
N MET A 52 -10.63 7.45 3.30
CA MET A 52 -9.93 7.78 2.06
C MET A 52 -10.81 8.59 1.10
N LYS A 53 -12.11 8.27 1.00
CA LYS A 53 -13.08 9.06 0.25
C LYS A 53 -13.14 10.49 0.79
N LYS A 54 -13.16 10.69 2.11
CA LYS A 54 -13.13 12.02 2.72
C LYS A 54 -11.82 12.76 2.44
N GLN A 55 -10.67 12.07 2.52
CA GLN A 55 -9.36 12.62 2.19
C GLN A 55 -9.27 13.09 0.73
N LEU A 56 -9.88 12.34 -0.20
CA LEU A 56 -9.92 12.67 -1.63
C LEU A 56 -11.13 13.53 -2.05
N SER A 57 -11.86 14.11 -1.10
CA SER A 57 -13.10 14.87 -1.37
C SER A 57 -12.91 16.03 -2.36
N ARG A 58 -11.75 16.70 -2.34
CA ARG A 58 -11.44 17.79 -3.29
C ARG A 58 -11.14 17.31 -4.70
N MET A 59 -10.71 16.06 -4.86
CA MET A 59 -10.38 15.46 -6.16
C MET A 59 -11.61 14.90 -6.86
N GLN A 60 -12.60 14.41 -6.10
CA GLN A 60 -13.80 13.77 -6.66
C GLN A 60 -14.58 14.65 -7.67
N PRO A 61 -14.83 15.96 -7.43
CA PRO A 61 -15.50 16.81 -8.43
C PRO A 61 -14.69 17.00 -9.71
N LEU A 62 -13.36 16.99 -9.62
CA LEU A 62 -12.46 17.17 -10.77
C LEU A 62 -12.46 15.95 -11.69
N LEU A 63 -12.80 14.79 -11.15
CA LEU A 63 -12.86 13.51 -11.88
C LEU A 63 -14.27 13.17 -12.38
N LYS A 64 -15.27 13.99 -12.07
CA LYS A 64 -16.67 13.71 -12.42
C LYS A 64 -16.83 13.51 -13.92
N GLY A 65 -17.37 12.36 -14.32
CA GLY A 65 -17.56 11.97 -15.72
C GLY A 65 -16.32 11.39 -16.40
N ALA A 66 -15.12 11.60 -15.84
CA ALA A 66 -13.88 11.02 -16.34
C ALA A 66 -13.49 9.72 -15.61
N ALA A 67 -13.69 9.67 -14.28
CA ALA A 67 -13.40 8.49 -13.48
C ALA A 67 -14.43 8.23 -12.37
N GLU A 68 -14.68 6.95 -12.10
CA GLU A 68 -15.44 6.44 -10.97
C GLU A 68 -14.46 5.86 -9.93
N LEU A 69 -14.44 6.43 -8.73
CA LEU A 69 -13.60 5.97 -7.63
C LEU A 69 -14.38 5.02 -6.73
N ILE A 70 -13.92 3.78 -6.61
CA ILE A 70 -14.56 2.70 -5.86
C ILE A 70 -13.75 2.45 -4.58
N PHE A 71 -14.25 2.96 -3.46
CA PHE A 71 -13.58 2.85 -2.17
C PHE A 71 -14.02 1.57 -1.45
N ILE A 72 -13.05 0.76 -1.05
CA ILE A 72 -13.29 -0.47 -0.27
C ILE A 72 -12.60 -0.38 1.08
N ASP A 73 -13.10 -1.16 2.04
CA ASP A 73 -12.45 -1.36 3.34
C ASP A 73 -11.56 -2.60 3.29
N GLY A 74 -10.48 -2.61 4.08
CA GLY A 74 -9.72 -3.83 4.33
C GLY A 74 -10.52 -4.85 5.14
N PRO A 75 -10.20 -6.16 5.03
CA PRO A 75 -10.97 -7.21 5.70
C PRO A 75 -10.73 -7.25 7.21
N LEU A 76 -9.70 -6.58 7.72
CA LEU A 76 -9.31 -6.62 9.13
C LEU A 76 -9.70 -5.33 9.83
N LYS A 77 -10.44 -5.41 10.93
CA LYS A 77 -10.66 -4.23 11.78
C LYS A 77 -9.33 -3.77 12.38
N ALA A 78 -9.04 -2.48 12.30
CA ALA A 78 -7.77 -1.93 12.77
C ALA A 78 -7.57 -2.21 14.26
N ALA A 79 -6.34 -2.58 14.63
CA ALA A 79 -5.96 -2.84 16.01
C ALA A 79 -6.23 -1.62 16.90
N GLU A 80 -6.60 -1.83 18.17
CA GLU A 80 -6.77 -0.73 19.12
C GLU A 80 -5.43 -0.10 19.51
N ASP A 81 -4.37 -0.90 19.56
CA ASP A 81 -3.01 -0.50 19.86
C ASP A 81 -2.22 -0.02 18.62
N ASN A 82 -2.87 0.09 17.46
CA ASN A 82 -2.21 0.59 16.26
C ASN A 82 -1.73 2.03 16.49
N PRO A 83 -0.43 2.34 16.33
CA PRO A 83 0.12 3.66 16.66
C PRO A 83 -0.48 4.79 15.81
N MET A 84 -1.04 4.48 14.65
CA MET A 84 -1.69 5.46 13.77
C MET A 84 -3.13 5.79 14.21
N ARG A 85 -3.72 4.98 15.10
CA ARG A 85 -5.14 5.09 15.48
C ARG A 85 -5.47 6.40 16.15
N ALA A 86 -4.68 6.81 17.15
CA ALA A 86 -4.90 8.08 17.85
C ALA A 86 -4.87 9.29 16.90
N ALA A 87 -3.95 9.27 15.92
CA ALA A 87 -3.90 10.30 14.89
C ALA A 87 -5.14 10.28 13.99
N GLN A 88 -5.58 9.09 13.55
CA GLN A 88 -6.76 8.94 12.71
C GLN A 88 -8.05 9.37 13.42
N GLU A 89 -8.24 8.95 14.67
CA GLU A 89 -9.41 9.30 15.50
C GLU A 89 -9.54 10.82 15.73
N ARG A 90 -8.41 11.54 15.78
CA ARG A 90 -8.41 13.01 15.91
C ARG A 90 -9.08 13.70 14.72
N PHE A 91 -8.88 13.21 13.51
CA PHE A 91 -9.39 13.83 12.27
C PHE A 91 -10.67 13.16 11.74
N PHE A 92 -10.87 11.89 12.04
CA PHE A 92 -11.95 11.04 11.53
C PHE A 92 -12.78 10.43 12.67
N LYS A 93 -13.14 11.26 13.65
CA LYS A 93 -13.91 10.85 14.84
C LYS A 93 -15.21 10.15 14.45
N GLY A 94 -15.45 8.99 15.06
CA GLY A 94 -16.68 8.21 14.87
C GLY A 94 -16.71 7.39 13.57
N MET A 95 -15.59 7.27 12.86
CA MET A 95 -15.46 6.38 11.71
C MET A 95 -14.80 5.07 12.12
N ASP A 96 -15.14 3.99 11.42
CA ASP A 96 -14.42 2.71 11.55
C ASP A 96 -13.10 2.75 10.76
N PHE A 97 -12.14 1.98 11.27
CA PHE A 97 -10.81 1.81 10.71
C PHE A 97 -10.51 0.33 10.51
N PHE A 98 -9.80 0.04 9.44
CA PHE A 98 -9.46 -1.26 8.90
C PHE A 98 -8.01 -1.26 8.39
N ASP A 99 -7.51 -2.47 8.17
CA ASP A 99 -6.23 -2.78 7.56
C ASP A 99 -6.46 -3.84 6.46
N PHE A 100 -5.70 -3.76 5.37
CA PHE A 100 -5.71 -4.82 4.36
C PHE A 100 -4.91 -6.04 4.82
N ALA A 101 -3.79 -5.79 5.49
CA ALA A 101 -2.95 -6.80 6.09
C ALA A 101 -2.38 -6.26 7.40
N ARG A 102 -2.21 -7.15 8.39
CA ARG A 102 -1.38 -6.83 9.56
C ARG A 102 0.05 -6.60 9.10
N TRP A 103 0.71 -5.68 9.78
CA TRP A 103 2.12 -5.43 9.55
C TRP A 103 2.85 -5.50 10.87
N VAL A 104 4.03 -6.10 10.84
CA VAL A 104 4.98 -6.07 11.94
C VAL A 104 5.99 -4.99 11.62
N GLN A 105 6.18 -4.10 12.58
CA GLN A 105 7.28 -3.18 12.54
C GLN A 105 8.55 -3.96 12.86
N ASP A 106 9.46 -4.04 11.90
CA ASP A 106 10.83 -4.46 12.21
C ASP A 106 11.47 -3.29 12.99
N GLU A 107 11.19 -3.24 14.29
CA GLU A 107 11.71 -2.24 15.22
C GLU A 107 13.18 -2.51 15.45
N CYS A 108 14.03 -2.03 14.54
CA CYS A 108 15.40 -1.76 14.93
C CYS A 108 15.38 -0.73 16.06
N ALA A 109 15.91 -1.09 17.23
CA ALA A 109 15.93 -0.25 18.42
C ALA A 109 16.51 1.15 18.13
N GLU A 110 17.45 1.25 17.18
CA GLU A 110 18.03 2.51 16.74
C GLU A 110 17.00 3.41 16.03
N SER A 111 16.14 2.85 15.17
CA SER A 111 15.09 3.60 14.48
C SER A 111 14.02 4.08 15.46
N VAL A 112 13.59 3.24 16.40
CA VAL A 112 12.61 3.62 17.43
C VAL A 112 13.14 4.79 18.27
N LYS A 113 14.39 4.68 18.73
CA LYS A 113 15.04 5.76 19.48
C LYS A 113 15.16 7.04 18.65
N TRP A 114 15.57 6.92 17.39
CA TRP A 114 15.73 8.07 16.49
C TRP A 114 14.42 8.82 16.28
N TRP A 115 13.32 8.09 16.02
CA TRP A 115 11.99 8.68 15.88
C TRP A 115 11.51 9.38 17.15
N ALA A 116 11.73 8.78 18.32
CA ALA A 116 11.37 9.38 19.61
C ALA A 116 12.18 10.66 19.90
N ASP A 117 13.48 10.65 19.62
CA ASP A 117 14.34 11.82 19.80
C ASP A 117 13.97 12.94 18.82
N LEU A 118 13.61 12.58 17.59
CA LEU A 118 13.21 13.54 16.57
C LEU A 118 11.88 14.21 16.88
N ALA A 119 10.88 13.44 17.32
CA ALA A 119 9.57 13.96 17.72
C ALA A 119 9.67 14.90 18.94
N LYS A 120 10.61 14.66 19.86
CA LYS A 120 10.90 15.61 20.96
C LYS A 120 11.53 16.91 20.46
N LYS A 121 12.36 16.83 19.43
CA LYS A 121 13.08 17.98 18.86
C LYS A 121 12.20 18.85 17.97
N TYR A 122 11.26 18.24 17.24
CA TYR A 122 10.34 18.89 16.33
C TYR A 122 8.90 18.49 16.66
N PRO A 123 8.29 19.08 17.71
CA PRO A 123 6.93 18.74 18.12
C PRO A 123 5.86 19.28 17.17
N ASP A 124 6.19 20.28 16.34
CA ASP A 124 5.31 20.81 15.31
C ASP A 124 5.40 20.01 14.00
N ALA A 125 4.25 19.78 13.36
CA ALA A 125 4.15 18.92 12.18
C ALA A 125 4.74 19.57 10.91
N GLU A 126 4.67 20.90 10.77
CA GLU A 126 5.24 21.62 9.61
C GLU A 126 6.76 21.67 9.71
N ASP A 127 7.29 21.91 10.92
CA ASP A 127 8.73 21.85 11.19
C ASP A 127 9.27 20.43 10.95
N MET A 128 8.52 19.42 11.38
CA MET A 128 8.88 18.02 11.17
C MET A 128 8.91 17.67 9.68
N ALA A 129 7.89 18.07 8.91
CA ALA A 129 7.85 17.88 7.46
C ALA A 129 9.03 18.58 6.77
N SER A 130 9.30 19.83 7.15
CA SER A 130 10.42 20.63 6.61
C SER A 130 11.79 20.04 6.94
N TYR A 131 11.95 19.42 8.12
CA TYR A 131 13.16 18.68 8.46
C TYR A 131 13.29 17.41 7.62
N MET A 132 12.22 16.63 7.48
CA MET A 132 12.22 15.40 6.67
C MET A 132 12.56 15.65 5.20
N GLU A 133 12.08 16.75 4.64
CA GLU A 133 12.38 17.14 3.26
C GLU A 133 13.87 17.44 3.06
N ARG A 134 14.49 18.12 4.03
CA ARG A 134 15.92 18.46 4.03
C ARG A 134 16.83 17.27 4.34
N HIS A 135 16.31 16.26 5.04
CA HIS A 135 17.06 15.10 5.52
C HIS A 135 16.46 13.78 5.03
N ARG A 136 16.12 13.72 3.73
CA ARG A 136 15.49 12.53 3.12
C ARG A 136 16.33 11.26 3.27
N ASP A 137 17.65 11.37 3.28
CA ASP A 137 18.59 10.27 3.50
C ASP A 137 18.48 9.68 4.91
N LEU A 138 18.41 10.53 5.94
CA LEU A 138 18.23 10.10 7.33
C LEU A 138 16.83 9.52 7.54
N HIS A 139 15.81 10.18 6.97
CA HIS A 139 14.45 9.65 6.95
C HIS A 139 14.39 8.25 6.30
N PHE A 140 15.11 8.05 5.20
CA PHE A 140 15.19 6.75 4.52
C PHE A 140 15.97 5.69 5.32
N LYS A 141 17.05 6.08 5.99
CA LYS A 141 17.88 5.19 6.82
C LYS A 141 17.15 4.68 8.06
N HIS A 142 16.35 5.54 8.69
CA HIS A 142 15.60 5.22 9.91
C HIS A 142 14.13 4.85 9.64
N SER A 143 13.73 4.75 8.37
CA SER A 143 12.44 4.18 8.00
C SER A 143 12.43 2.70 8.36
N VAL A 144 11.51 2.32 9.25
CA VAL A 144 11.30 0.92 9.63
C VAL A 144 10.85 0.09 8.42
N ASN A 145 11.40 -1.11 8.29
CA ASN A 145 10.86 -2.10 7.36
C ASN A 145 9.52 -2.58 7.92
N ARG A 146 8.51 -2.66 7.05
CA ARG A 146 7.21 -3.23 7.40
C ARG A 146 7.06 -4.55 6.68
N GLN A 147 7.03 -5.63 7.45
CA GLN A 147 6.62 -6.93 6.93
C GLN A 147 5.12 -7.09 7.12
N TYR A 148 4.47 -7.83 6.23
CA TYR A 148 3.06 -8.15 6.35
C TYR A 148 2.92 -9.62 6.75
N GLU A 149 2.12 -9.91 7.77
CA GLU A 149 1.91 -11.28 8.25
C GLU A 149 0.95 -12.03 7.34
N ASP A 150 -0.18 -11.39 7.00
CA ASP A 150 -1.29 -11.99 6.24
C ASP A 150 -1.31 -11.49 4.79
N LEU A 151 -0.15 -11.53 4.12
CA LEU A 151 -0.04 -10.97 2.77
C LEU A 151 -0.86 -11.75 1.74
N ASP A 152 -0.77 -13.08 1.78
CA ASP A 152 -1.42 -13.93 0.79
C ASP A 152 -2.95 -13.74 0.87
N GLU A 153 -3.51 -13.74 2.09
CA GLU A 153 -4.93 -13.50 2.37
C GLU A 153 -5.37 -12.10 1.91
N ALA A 154 -4.53 -11.09 2.12
CA ALA A 154 -4.82 -9.73 1.67
C ALA A 154 -4.85 -9.63 0.14
N LEU A 155 -3.93 -10.30 -0.55
CA LEU A 155 -3.92 -10.32 -2.02
C LEU A 155 -5.10 -11.12 -2.57
N GLU A 156 -5.45 -12.27 -1.97
CA GLU A 156 -6.64 -13.05 -2.33
C GLU A 156 -7.91 -12.20 -2.18
N TYR A 157 -8.10 -11.54 -1.03
CA TYR A 157 -9.21 -10.62 -0.81
C TYR A 157 -9.27 -9.51 -1.86
N LEU A 158 -8.13 -8.90 -2.19
CA LEU A 158 -8.08 -7.82 -3.17
C LEU A 158 -8.40 -8.30 -4.60
N GLN A 159 -7.96 -9.50 -4.97
CA GLN A 159 -8.34 -10.13 -6.23
C GLN A 159 -9.85 -10.40 -6.28
N GLU A 160 -10.46 -10.85 -5.18
CA GLU A 160 -11.92 -10.97 -5.08
C GLU A 160 -12.63 -9.62 -5.23
N GLN A 161 -12.09 -8.54 -4.65
CA GLN A 161 -12.67 -7.19 -4.84
C GLN A 161 -12.52 -6.70 -6.28
N LEU A 162 -11.36 -6.89 -6.92
CA LEU A 162 -11.18 -6.59 -8.34
C LEU A 162 -12.20 -7.35 -9.19
N HIS A 163 -12.42 -8.63 -8.90
CA HIS A 163 -13.41 -9.47 -9.56
C HIS A 163 -14.85 -8.97 -9.36
N LYS A 164 -15.21 -8.72 -8.10
CA LYS A 164 -16.57 -8.31 -7.69
C LYS A 164 -16.98 -6.98 -8.29
N HIS A 165 -16.03 -6.04 -8.41
CA HIS A 165 -16.30 -4.68 -8.87
C HIS A 165 -16.01 -4.47 -10.35
N ARG A 166 -15.78 -5.54 -11.13
CA ARG A 166 -15.49 -5.41 -12.57
C ARG A 166 -16.56 -4.61 -13.33
N PRO A 167 -16.17 -3.92 -14.43
CA PRO A 167 -14.80 -3.75 -14.90
C PRO A 167 -14.00 -2.76 -14.03
N ILE A 168 -12.73 -3.06 -13.73
CA ILE A 168 -11.78 -2.14 -13.08
C ILE A 168 -10.64 -1.90 -14.07
N ASP A 169 -10.32 -0.64 -14.34
CA ASP A 169 -9.26 -0.26 -15.28
C ASP A 169 -7.92 -0.01 -14.57
N GLY A 170 -7.96 0.37 -13.30
CA GLY A 170 -6.76 0.64 -12.54
C GLY A 170 -6.99 0.67 -11.04
N VAL A 171 -5.88 0.74 -10.30
CA VAL A 171 -5.88 0.78 -8.83
C VAL A 171 -5.22 2.06 -8.36
N LEU A 172 -5.82 2.73 -7.39
CA LEU A 172 -5.22 3.86 -6.68
C LEU A 172 -4.99 3.45 -5.24
N GLY A 173 -3.73 3.48 -4.79
CA GLY A 173 -3.37 3.08 -3.44
C GLY A 173 -2.70 4.18 -2.64
N PHE A 174 -3.01 4.28 -1.34
CA PHE A 174 -2.33 5.15 -0.38
C PHE A 174 -1.54 4.33 0.66
N SER A 175 -0.27 4.68 0.91
CA SER A 175 0.57 4.06 1.95
C SER A 175 0.59 2.52 1.86
N GLN A 176 -0.04 1.78 2.78
CA GLN A 176 -0.20 0.32 2.70
C GLN A 176 -0.92 -0.12 1.41
N GLY A 177 -2.02 0.55 1.06
CA GLY A 177 -2.76 0.28 -0.18
C GLY A 177 -1.94 0.52 -1.43
N ALA A 178 -0.96 1.45 -1.41
CA ALA A 178 -0.05 1.67 -2.54
C ALA A 178 0.89 0.47 -2.76
N ASN A 179 1.40 -0.11 -1.67
CA ASN A 179 2.25 -1.30 -1.76
C ASN A 179 1.47 -2.51 -2.28
N LEU A 180 0.25 -2.70 -1.81
CA LEU A 180 -0.62 -3.78 -2.29
C LEU A 180 -1.02 -3.57 -3.75
N ALA A 181 -1.27 -2.34 -4.17
CA ALA A 181 -1.52 -2.02 -5.58
C ALA A 181 -0.31 -2.39 -6.48
N SER A 182 0.91 -2.17 -6.01
CA SER A 182 2.13 -2.64 -6.72
C SER A 182 2.16 -4.16 -6.86
N LEU A 183 1.78 -4.90 -5.81
CA LEU A 183 1.75 -6.36 -5.85
C LEU A 183 0.64 -6.89 -6.77
N LEU A 184 -0.52 -6.25 -6.79
CA LEU A 184 -1.59 -6.59 -7.74
C LEU A 184 -1.15 -6.38 -9.19
N ALA A 185 -0.43 -5.29 -9.48
CA ALA A 185 0.15 -5.08 -10.81
C ALA A 185 1.19 -6.15 -11.15
N ALA A 186 2.05 -6.52 -10.19
CA ALA A 186 3.02 -7.58 -10.39
C ALA A 186 2.35 -8.96 -10.63
N GLN A 187 1.25 -9.25 -9.94
CA GLN A 187 0.44 -10.45 -10.20
C GLN A 187 -0.11 -10.41 -11.63
N ALA A 188 -0.73 -9.29 -12.05
CA ALA A 188 -1.29 -9.14 -13.39
C ALA A 188 -0.23 -9.33 -14.49
N GLU A 189 0.94 -8.69 -14.36
CA GLU A 189 2.07 -8.84 -15.30
C GLU A 189 2.61 -10.27 -15.35
N ALA A 190 2.58 -10.99 -14.23
CA ALA A 190 2.94 -12.41 -14.18
C ALA A 190 1.86 -13.35 -14.73
N GLY A 191 0.69 -12.82 -15.15
CA GLY A 191 -0.43 -13.62 -15.62
C GLY A 191 -1.24 -14.27 -14.50
N HIS A 192 -1.19 -13.70 -13.29
CA HIS A 192 -1.95 -14.12 -12.12
C HIS A 192 -2.97 -13.06 -11.72
N GLY A 193 -4.18 -13.48 -11.34
CA GLY A 193 -5.23 -12.56 -10.90
C GLY A 193 -5.83 -11.71 -12.02
N GLU A 194 -6.52 -10.65 -11.64
CA GLU A 194 -7.21 -9.74 -12.54
C GLU A 194 -6.26 -8.73 -13.19
N ASN A 195 -6.42 -8.54 -14.50
CA ASN A 195 -5.65 -7.54 -15.23
C ASN A 195 -6.11 -6.12 -14.86
N ILE A 196 -5.14 -5.24 -14.64
CA ILE A 196 -5.32 -3.80 -14.47
C ILE A 196 -4.39 -3.07 -15.44
N SER A 197 -4.84 -1.94 -15.98
CA SER A 197 -4.08 -1.19 -17.00
C SER A 197 -3.13 -0.16 -16.40
N PHE A 198 -3.37 0.29 -15.17
CA PHE A 198 -2.51 1.24 -14.48
C PHE A 198 -2.63 1.17 -12.96
N VAL A 199 -1.60 1.70 -12.28
CA VAL A 199 -1.59 1.92 -10.83
C VAL A 199 -1.21 3.37 -10.52
N VAL A 200 -1.93 3.99 -9.59
CA VAL A 200 -1.61 5.30 -9.02
C VAL A 200 -1.17 5.14 -7.57
N HIS A 201 0.05 5.57 -7.25
CA HIS A 201 0.57 5.56 -5.89
C HIS A 201 0.48 6.93 -5.22
N ILE A 202 -0.02 6.94 -3.98
CA ILE A 202 0.07 8.09 -3.08
C ILE A 202 0.91 7.67 -1.87
N CYS A 203 2.10 8.27 -1.74
CA CYS A 203 3.02 8.08 -0.61
C CYS A 203 3.22 6.61 -0.20
N PRO A 204 3.74 5.73 -1.09
CA PRO A 204 3.94 4.32 -0.75
C PRO A 204 4.87 4.18 0.47
N ALA A 205 4.46 3.35 1.41
CA ALA A 205 5.28 2.97 2.55
C ALA A 205 6.47 2.12 2.05
N ARG A 206 7.65 2.20 2.69
CA ARG A 206 8.76 1.29 2.33
C ARG A 206 8.27 -0.17 2.41
N PRO A 207 8.23 -0.90 1.29
CA PRO A 207 7.76 -2.27 1.30
C PRO A 207 8.80 -3.18 1.94
N GLY A 208 8.47 -3.90 3.02
CA GLY A 208 9.34 -4.92 3.61
C GLY A 208 9.16 -6.29 2.95
N TRP A 209 9.00 -6.34 1.62
CA TRP A 209 8.69 -7.57 0.86
C TRP A 209 9.88 -8.51 0.62
N VAL A 210 11.06 -8.21 1.18
CA VAL A 210 12.28 -8.98 0.90
C VAL A 210 13.05 -9.18 2.20
N GLN A 211 13.11 -10.42 2.67
CA GLN A 211 14.27 -10.95 3.40
C GLN A 211 15.21 -11.61 2.41
#